data_AF-A0A8T4Z4P6-F1
#
_entry.id   AF-A0A8T4Z4P6-F1
#
_cell.length_a   1.000
_cell.length_b   1.000
_cell.length_c   1.000
_cell.angle_alpha   90.00
_cell.angle_beta   90.00
_cell.angle_gamma   90.00
#
_symmetry.space_group_name_H-M   'P 1'
#
loop_
_entity.id
_entity.type
_entity.pdbx_description
1 polymer ?
#
loop_
_entity_poly.entity_id
_entity_poly.type
_entity_poly.pdbx_seq_one_letter_code
_entity_poly.pdbx_strand_id
1 'polypeptide(L)'
;MREVTYLGSYKRLNIPKCIDKKLETLVSDEADLRRPILISLVIPTKIDVGKRTRELEIEVLKRMLSECSKLVDLGYIDEIIIVDGSLDEQGKIDFSTLINVIETAYEELDLFRKQVGLIRENRSEAMHARRGFFDFIVRVIHQFDPNIFHVLKKFGVQEKAGLIDFPHGKGAALWLAVPISEGDVICFVDSDIINFQKEFVVALCNPIVEGLRGSGGRIVMTKACYNRLTFTYEAPKGTYTFGGRVTRLFAIPLLRVLTEEFPETF
;
A
#
# COMPACT_ATOMS: atom_id res chain seq x y z
N MET A 1 -9.52 15.17 24.23
CA MET A 1 -10.48 14.70 23.23
C MET A 1 -9.77 14.76 21.89
N ARG A 2 -9.62 13.63 21.17
CA ARG A 2 -8.87 13.61 19.89
C ARG A 2 -9.86 13.91 18.78
N GLU A 3 -9.94 15.18 18.39
CA GLU A 3 -10.86 15.63 17.34
C GLU A 3 -10.52 15.01 15.98
N VAL A 4 -11.52 14.48 15.28
CA VAL A 4 -11.35 14.01 13.89
C VAL A 4 -11.44 15.21 12.96
N THR A 5 -10.30 15.71 12.51
CA THR A 5 -10.23 16.92 11.67
C THR A 5 -10.41 16.62 10.18
N TYR A 6 -11.29 17.38 9.51
CA TYR A 6 -11.38 17.35 8.04
C TYR A 6 -10.24 18.15 7.41
N LEU A 7 -9.35 17.47 6.69
CA LEU A 7 -8.14 18.04 6.10
C LEU A 7 -8.33 18.63 4.69
N GLY A 8 -9.53 18.51 4.13
CA GLY A 8 -9.84 19.07 2.82
C GLY A 8 -9.57 18.16 1.63
N SER A 9 -9.56 18.74 0.43
CA SER A 9 -9.36 18.02 -0.82
C SER A 9 -7.89 17.96 -1.22
N TYR A 10 -7.45 16.77 -1.66
CA TYR A 10 -6.11 16.54 -2.22
C TYR A 10 -5.75 17.48 -3.38
N LYS A 11 -6.76 18.03 -4.09
CA LYS A 11 -6.56 18.96 -5.22
C LYS A 11 -5.88 20.28 -4.83
N ARG A 12 -5.84 20.61 -3.54
CA ARG A 12 -5.18 21.82 -3.01
C ARG A 12 -3.74 21.58 -2.59
N LEU A 13 -3.22 20.35 -2.72
CA LEU A 13 -1.87 20.01 -2.30
C LEU A 13 -0.84 20.62 -3.26
N ASN A 14 0.17 21.26 -2.67
CA ASN A 14 1.38 21.62 -3.38
C ASN A 14 2.37 20.45 -3.25
N ILE A 15 2.45 19.61 -4.27
CA ILE A 15 3.23 18.37 -4.25
C ILE A 15 4.72 18.61 -4.00
N PRO A 16 5.42 19.53 -4.70
CA PRO A 16 6.81 19.86 -4.39
C PRO A 16 7.03 20.20 -2.92
N LYS A 17 6.17 21.04 -2.35
CA LYS A 17 6.25 21.42 -0.92
C LYS A 17 6.04 20.22 0.01
N CYS A 18 5.18 19.27 -0.34
CA CYS A 18 4.99 18.05 0.46
C CYS A 18 6.24 17.15 0.41
N ILE A 19 6.90 17.09 -0.74
CA ILE A 19 8.14 16.33 -0.93
C ILE A 19 9.27 16.94 -0.10
N ASP A 20 9.50 18.24 -0.22
CA ASP A 20 10.50 18.96 0.58
C ASP A 20 10.23 18.73 2.07
N LYS A 21 8.96 18.79 2.48
CA LYS A 21 8.59 18.54 3.87
C LYS A 21 8.95 17.14 4.34
N LYS A 22 8.68 16.11 3.54
CA LYS A 22 9.04 14.72 3.84
C LYS A 22 10.55 14.59 3.98
N LEU A 23 11.32 15.09 3.01
CA LEU A 23 12.78 14.97 3.00
C LEU A 23 13.46 15.72 4.16
N GLU A 24 12.89 16.85 4.60
CA GLU A 24 13.38 17.63 5.75
C GLU A 24 12.95 17.06 7.11
N THR A 25 11.95 16.18 7.15
CA THR A 25 11.44 15.61 8.41
C THR A 25 12.35 14.48 8.86
N LEU A 26 13.14 14.74 9.90
CA LEU A 26 14.05 13.74 10.47
C LEU A 26 13.40 13.00 11.63
N VAL A 27 13.48 11.67 11.59
CA VAL A 27 13.17 10.77 12.70
C VAL A 27 14.48 10.20 13.26
N SER A 28 14.44 9.70 14.50
CA SER A 28 15.56 8.96 15.11
C SER A 28 15.13 7.50 15.24
N ASP A 29 15.99 6.58 14.82
CA ASP A 29 15.76 5.16 15.02
C ASP A 29 16.09 4.72 16.46
N GLU A 30 15.97 3.43 16.74
CA GLU A 30 16.25 2.85 18.07
C GLU A 30 17.73 2.96 18.49
N ALA A 31 18.63 3.30 17.55
CA ALA A 31 20.04 3.51 17.79
C ALA A 31 20.43 5.00 17.80
N ASP A 32 19.45 5.90 17.94
CA ASP A 32 19.61 7.36 17.92
C ASP A 32 20.18 7.93 16.61
N LEU A 33 20.16 7.16 15.52
CA LEU A 33 20.59 7.65 14.22
C LEU A 33 19.48 8.46 13.57
N ARG A 34 19.82 9.69 13.14
CA ARG A 34 18.88 10.58 12.48
C ARG A 34 18.86 10.36 10.98
N ARG A 35 17.68 10.15 10.42
CA ARG A 35 17.45 10.02 8.98
C ARG A 35 16.12 10.67 8.57
N PRO A 36 15.92 11.01 7.29
CA PRO A 36 14.60 11.36 6.79
C PRO A 36 13.56 10.29 7.11
N ILE A 37 12.32 10.72 7.30
CA ILE A 37 11.18 9.83 7.46
C ILE A 37 11.01 8.98 6.19
N LEU A 38 10.68 7.70 6.39
CA LEU A 38 10.45 6.73 5.33
C LEU A 38 8.96 6.45 5.16
N ILE A 39 8.53 6.31 3.91
CA ILE A 39 7.15 6.00 3.53
C ILE A 39 7.10 4.68 2.77
N SER A 40 6.40 3.71 3.35
CA SER A 40 6.07 2.43 2.72
C SER A 40 4.71 2.50 2.04
N LEU A 41 4.67 2.30 0.74
CA LEU A 41 3.41 2.12 0.02
C LEU A 41 3.07 0.62 -0.05
N VAL A 42 1.97 0.23 0.58
CA VAL A 42 1.47 -1.15 0.55
C VAL A 42 0.26 -1.26 -0.38
N ILE A 43 0.35 -2.17 -1.34
CA ILE A 43 -0.70 -2.44 -2.33
C ILE A 43 -1.14 -3.91 -2.20
N PRO A 44 -2.22 -4.22 -1.47
CA PRO A 44 -2.81 -5.55 -1.51
C PRO A 44 -3.45 -5.80 -2.88
N THR A 45 -3.20 -6.96 -3.47
CA THR A 45 -3.77 -7.34 -4.76
C THR A 45 -4.30 -8.77 -4.76
N LYS A 46 -5.29 -9.04 -5.61
CA LYS A 46 -5.87 -10.37 -5.82
C LYS A 46 -6.44 -10.45 -7.23
N ILE A 47 -5.64 -10.99 -8.14
CA ILE A 47 -5.89 -11.12 -9.57
C ILE A 47 -6.03 -12.63 -9.87
N ASP A 48 -7.18 -13.20 -9.53
CA ASP A 48 -7.40 -14.65 -9.66
C ASP A 48 -7.44 -15.10 -11.13
N VAL A 49 -6.90 -16.30 -11.40
CA VAL A 49 -6.96 -16.93 -12.72
C VAL A 49 -8.42 -17.24 -13.08
N GLY A 50 -8.82 -16.98 -14.33
CA GLY A 50 -10.18 -17.24 -14.82
C GLY A 50 -11.20 -16.12 -14.57
N LYS A 51 -10.85 -15.07 -13.82
CA LYS A 51 -11.70 -13.87 -13.73
C LYS A 51 -11.72 -13.09 -15.04
N ARG A 52 -12.92 -12.73 -15.49
CA ARG A 52 -13.12 -11.85 -16.66
C ARG A 52 -12.52 -10.45 -16.49
N THR A 53 -12.25 -10.03 -15.25
CA THR A 53 -11.67 -8.73 -14.92
C THR A 53 -10.14 -8.73 -14.87
N ARG A 54 -9.48 -9.89 -15.06
CA ARG A 54 -8.02 -10.03 -14.90
C ARG A 54 -7.21 -9.03 -15.72
N GLU A 55 -7.48 -8.91 -17.01
CA GLU A 55 -6.75 -7.99 -17.91
C GLU A 55 -6.88 -6.54 -17.45
N LEU A 56 -8.10 -6.16 -17.06
CA LEU A 56 -8.38 -4.83 -16.51
C LEU A 56 -7.66 -4.61 -15.17
N GLU A 57 -7.67 -5.57 -14.26
CA GLU A 57 -6.99 -5.47 -12.97
C GLU A 57 -5.48 -5.27 -13.15
N ILE A 58 -4.88 -5.97 -14.12
CA ILE A 58 -3.48 -5.77 -14.51
C ILE A 58 -3.27 -4.36 -15.09
N GLU A 59 -4.14 -3.89 -15.98
CA GLU A 59 -4.04 -2.54 -16.55
C GLU A 59 -4.17 -1.44 -15.49
N VAL A 60 -5.09 -1.60 -14.52
CA VAL A 60 -5.25 -0.69 -13.39
C VAL A 60 -3.99 -0.69 -12.52
N LEU A 61 -3.40 -1.87 -12.25
CA LEU A 61 -2.16 -1.97 -11.51
C LEU A 61 -0.99 -1.30 -12.26
N LYS A 62 -0.85 -1.51 -13.57
CA LYS A 62 0.15 -0.82 -14.41
C LYS A 62 0.04 0.69 -14.26
N ARG A 63 -1.16 1.23 -14.45
CA ARG A 63 -1.42 2.67 -14.29
C ARG A 63 -1.08 3.17 -12.89
N MET A 64 -1.41 2.41 -11.86
CA MET A 64 -1.10 2.74 -10.47
C MET A 64 0.42 2.82 -10.25
N LEU A 65 1.16 1.80 -10.68
CA LEU A 65 2.63 1.80 -10.55
C LEU A 65 3.27 2.92 -11.35
N SER A 66 2.74 3.25 -12.54
CA SER A 66 3.18 4.38 -13.35
C SER A 66 3.05 5.73 -12.62
N GLU A 67 1.93 5.93 -11.91
CA GLU A 67 1.74 7.12 -11.07
C GLU A 67 2.66 7.11 -9.84
N CYS A 68 2.85 5.95 -9.20
CA CYS A 68 3.75 5.79 -8.06
C CYS A 68 5.21 6.01 -8.43
N SER A 69 5.61 5.63 -9.65
CA SER A 69 6.94 5.86 -10.25
C SER A 69 7.40 7.31 -10.07
N LYS A 70 6.48 8.25 -10.31
CA LYS A 70 6.72 9.70 -10.18
C LYS A 70 7.02 10.12 -8.74
N LEU A 71 6.49 9.43 -7.73
CA LEU A 71 6.77 9.72 -6.33
C LEU A 71 8.02 9.00 -5.84
N VAL A 72 8.28 7.81 -6.36
CA VAL A 72 9.52 7.06 -6.14
C VAL A 72 10.72 7.86 -6.66
N ASP A 73 10.66 8.34 -7.90
CA ASP A 73 11.75 9.11 -8.51
C ASP A 73 12.02 10.44 -7.79
N LEU A 74 11.02 11.00 -7.11
CA LEU A 74 11.14 12.21 -6.30
C LEU A 74 11.54 11.92 -4.83
N GLY A 75 11.73 10.66 -4.45
CA GLY A 75 12.09 10.25 -3.10
C GLY A 75 10.97 10.43 -2.06
N TYR A 76 9.71 10.53 -2.50
CA TYR A 76 8.56 10.62 -1.60
C TYR A 76 8.12 9.24 -1.10
N ILE A 77 8.14 8.24 -1.97
CA ILE A 77 7.91 6.83 -1.61
C ILE A 77 9.28 6.15 -1.58
N ASP A 78 9.59 5.50 -0.46
CA ASP A 78 10.89 4.84 -0.24
C ASP A 78 10.82 3.34 -0.54
N GLU A 79 9.63 2.75 -0.44
CA GLU A 79 9.39 1.36 -0.83
C GLU A 79 7.96 1.11 -1.29
N ILE A 80 7.79 0.12 -2.16
CA ILE A 80 6.50 -0.41 -2.58
C ILE A 80 6.44 -1.90 -2.22
N ILE A 81 5.47 -2.26 -1.40
CA ILE A 81 5.20 -3.65 -1.03
C ILE A 81 3.89 -4.07 -1.68
N ILE A 82 3.95 -5.07 -2.54
CA ILE A 82 2.77 -5.66 -3.15
C ILE A 82 2.49 -6.99 -2.48
N VAL A 83 1.33 -7.11 -1.83
CA VAL A 83 0.91 -8.34 -1.15
C VAL A 83 -0.14 -9.02 -2.00
N ASP A 84 0.27 -10.09 -2.68
CA ASP A 84 -0.59 -10.87 -3.54
C ASP A 84 -1.34 -11.95 -2.76
N GLY A 85 -2.62 -12.10 -3.08
CA GLY A 85 -3.48 -13.14 -2.55
C GLY A 85 -4.18 -13.94 -3.63
N SER A 86 -3.60 -14.00 -4.83
CA SER A 86 -4.18 -14.60 -6.01
C SER A 86 -4.17 -16.12 -5.93
N LEU A 87 -5.24 -16.72 -6.42
CA LEU A 87 -5.38 -18.17 -6.46
C LEU A 87 -5.62 -18.63 -7.90
N ASP A 88 -5.19 -19.85 -8.20
CA ASP A 88 -5.53 -20.54 -9.45
C ASP A 88 -6.99 -21.04 -9.44
N GLU A 89 -7.44 -21.62 -10.55
CA GLU A 89 -8.79 -22.16 -10.69
C GLU A 89 -9.10 -23.31 -9.71
N GLN A 90 -8.07 -23.95 -9.14
CA GLN A 90 -8.18 -25.00 -8.14
C GLN A 90 -8.04 -24.48 -6.70
N GLY A 91 -7.92 -23.17 -6.51
CA GLY A 91 -7.76 -22.53 -5.20
C GLY A 91 -6.38 -22.68 -4.59
N LYS A 92 -5.36 -23.05 -5.37
CA LYS A 92 -3.95 -23.09 -4.94
C LYS A 92 -3.25 -21.77 -5.21
N ILE A 93 -2.12 -21.57 -4.55
CA ILE A 93 -1.27 -20.38 -4.70
C ILE A 93 -0.81 -20.25 -6.15
N ASP A 94 -1.09 -19.09 -6.75
CA ASP A 94 -0.63 -18.77 -8.10
C ASP A 94 0.57 -17.83 -8.09
N PHE A 95 1.76 -18.39 -8.29
CA PHE A 95 2.98 -17.58 -8.43
C PHE A 95 3.12 -16.93 -9.82
N SER A 96 2.32 -17.31 -10.82
CA SER A 96 2.39 -16.68 -12.14
C SER A 96 1.91 -15.22 -12.10
N THR A 97 0.93 -14.93 -11.24
CA THR A 97 0.47 -13.55 -11.00
C THR A 97 1.57 -12.69 -10.37
N LEU A 98 2.36 -13.23 -9.45
CA LEU A 98 3.52 -12.52 -8.89
C LEU A 98 4.55 -12.13 -9.96
N ILE A 99 4.80 -13.01 -10.94
CA ILE A 99 5.71 -12.71 -12.06
C ILE A 99 5.17 -11.53 -12.86
N ASN A 100 3.87 -11.55 -13.22
CA ASN A 100 3.25 -10.44 -13.95
C ASN A 100 3.32 -9.12 -13.18
N VAL A 101 3.17 -9.16 -11.85
CA VAL A 101 3.30 -7.99 -10.98
C VAL A 101 4.74 -7.45 -10.99
N ILE A 102 5.75 -8.33 -10.94
CA ILE A 102 7.16 -7.94 -11.02
C ILE A 102 7.50 -7.36 -12.40
N GLU A 103 7.02 -7.97 -13.48
CA GLU A 103 7.20 -7.47 -14.85
C GLU A 103 6.55 -6.09 -15.00
N THR A 104 5.32 -5.94 -14.51
CA THR A 104 4.60 -4.66 -14.46
C THR A 104 5.39 -3.61 -13.67
N ALA A 105 5.95 -3.97 -12.51
CA ALA A 105 6.80 -3.07 -11.76
C ALA A 105 8.07 -2.68 -12.54
N TYR A 106 8.71 -3.62 -13.23
CA TYR A 106 9.89 -3.37 -14.06
C TYR A 106 9.58 -2.48 -15.29
N GLU A 107 8.38 -2.59 -15.85
CA GLU A 107 7.87 -1.79 -16.97
C GLU A 107 7.44 -0.37 -16.57
N GLU A 108 7.01 -0.15 -15.33
CA GLU A 108 6.41 1.13 -14.92
C GLU A 108 7.31 1.95 -13.96
N LEU A 109 8.20 1.30 -13.21
CA LEU A 109 9.05 1.95 -12.21
C LEU A 109 10.49 2.11 -12.74
N ASP A 110 10.85 3.34 -13.12
CA ASP A 110 12.14 3.63 -13.74
C ASP A 110 13.32 3.34 -12.79
N LEU A 111 13.20 3.69 -11.51
CA LEU A 111 14.23 3.38 -10.52
C LEU A 111 14.40 1.87 -10.31
N PHE A 112 13.30 1.11 -10.23
CA PHE A 112 13.36 -0.35 -10.08
C PHE A 112 14.02 -1.00 -11.30
N ARG A 113 13.66 -0.58 -12.52
CA ARG A 113 14.31 -1.02 -13.76
C ARG A 113 15.83 -0.77 -13.72
N LYS A 114 16.25 0.42 -13.28
CA LYS A 114 17.67 0.77 -13.15
C LYS A 114 18.38 -0.11 -12.11
N GLN A 115 17.75 -0.37 -10.95
CA GLN A 115 18.29 -1.28 -9.92
C GLN A 115 18.52 -2.69 -10.50
N VAL A 116 17.54 -3.23 -11.23
CA VAL A 116 17.65 -4.55 -11.88
C VAL A 116 18.73 -4.54 -12.96
N GLY A 117 18.81 -3.49 -13.78
CA GLY A 117 19.83 -3.32 -14.82
C GLY A 117 21.25 -3.31 -14.23
N LEU A 118 21.50 -2.51 -13.19
CA LEU A 118 22.79 -2.43 -12.51
C LEU A 118 23.26 -3.78 -11.99
N ILE A 119 22.35 -4.55 -11.37
CA ILE A 119 22.65 -5.90 -10.86
C ILE A 119 22.94 -6.86 -12.01
N ARG A 120 22.16 -6.81 -13.10
CA ARG A 120 22.34 -7.70 -14.24
C ARG A 120 23.65 -7.44 -14.98
N GLU A 121 24.05 -6.19 -15.10
CA GLU A 121 25.23 -5.76 -15.86
C GLU A 121 26.53 -5.87 -15.05
N ASN A 122 26.45 -5.86 -13.71
CA ASN A 122 27.61 -5.93 -12.83
C ASN A 122 27.60 -7.19 -11.95
N ARG A 123 28.51 -8.14 -12.25
CA ARG A 123 28.64 -9.39 -11.50
C ARG A 123 28.96 -9.18 -10.02
N SER A 124 29.68 -8.11 -9.66
CA SER A 124 29.97 -7.79 -8.26
C SER A 124 28.68 -7.42 -7.53
N GLU A 125 27.89 -6.52 -8.10
CA GLU A 125 26.59 -6.12 -7.54
C GLU A 125 25.62 -7.30 -7.48
N ALA A 126 25.59 -8.17 -8.50
CA ALA A 126 24.81 -9.40 -8.46
C ALA A 126 25.23 -10.33 -7.30
N MET A 127 26.53 -10.44 -7.02
CA MET A 127 27.01 -11.21 -5.88
C MET A 127 26.64 -10.56 -4.54
N HIS A 128 26.66 -9.22 -4.47
CA HIS A 128 26.24 -8.50 -3.27
C HIS A 128 24.73 -8.63 -3.02
N ALA A 129 23.90 -8.46 -4.05
CA ALA A 129 22.46 -8.65 -3.97
C ALA A 129 22.08 -10.08 -3.54
N ARG A 130 22.76 -11.12 -4.09
CA ARG A 130 22.56 -12.52 -3.67
C ARG A 130 22.94 -12.80 -2.22
N ARG A 131 23.77 -11.95 -1.62
CA ARG A 131 24.15 -12.02 -0.20
C ARG A 131 23.23 -11.18 0.69
N GLY A 132 22.24 -10.49 0.12
CA GLY A 132 21.32 -9.62 0.87
C GLY A 132 21.91 -8.28 1.27
N PHE A 133 22.92 -7.77 0.55
CA PHE A 133 23.49 -6.44 0.85
C PHE A 133 22.70 -5.26 0.26
N PHE A 134 21.77 -5.53 -0.65
CA PHE A 134 20.93 -4.51 -1.27
C PHE A 134 19.51 -5.01 -1.37
N ASP A 135 18.58 -4.11 -1.07
CA ASP A 135 17.16 -4.31 -1.24
C ASP A 135 16.65 -3.59 -2.49
N PHE A 136 15.64 -4.17 -3.12
CA PHE A 136 14.92 -3.51 -4.19
C PHE A 136 13.84 -2.60 -3.62
N ILE A 137 13.58 -1.50 -4.31
CA ILE A 137 12.49 -0.59 -3.92
C ILE A 137 11.10 -1.24 -4.00
N VAL A 138 10.98 -2.33 -4.77
CA VAL A 138 9.75 -3.11 -4.89
C VAL A 138 9.96 -4.47 -4.24
N ARG A 139 9.06 -4.83 -3.32
CA ARG A 139 8.96 -6.17 -2.73
C ARG A 139 7.59 -6.75 -3.06
N VAL A 140 7.57 -7.94 -3.62
CA VAL A 140 6.33 -8.64 -3.96
C VAL A 140 6.29 -9.94 -3.18
N ILE A 141 5.25 -10.14 -2.38
CA ILE A 141 5.10 -11.29 -1.49
C ILE A 141 3.73 -11.95 -1.70
N HIS A 142 3.64 -13.25 -1.45
CA HIS A 142 2.36 -13.94 -1.38
C HIS A 142 1.87 -14.02 0.07
N GLN A 143 0.57 -13.77 0.33
CA GLN A 143 -0.01 -13.91 1.68
C GLN A 143 0.10 -15.33 2.24
N PHE A 144 0.31 -16.32 1.36
CA PHE A 144 0.43 -17.74 1.70
C PHE A 144 1.86 -18.27 1.53
N ASP A 145 2.88 -17.41 1.53
CA ASP A 145 4.28 -17.86 1.48
C ASP A 145 4.61 -18.75 2.71
N PRO A 146 4.98 -20.03 2.51
CA PRO A 146 5.32 -20.93 3.61
C PRO A 146 6.47 -20.44 4.48
N ASN A 147 7.40 -19.65 3.94
CA ASN A 147 8.51 -19.09 4.70
C ASN A 147 8.04 -18.03 5.70
N ILE A 148 7.06 -17.20 5.31
CA ILE A 148 6.44 -16.24 6.23
C ILE A 148 5.81 -16.99 7.39
N PHE A 149 5.03 -18.05 7.11
CA PHE A 149 4.41 -18.86 8.16
C PHE A 149 5.43 -19.58 9.05
N HIS A 150 6.53 -20.07 8.47
CA HIS A 150 7.63 -20.63 9.25
C HIS A 150 8.21 -19.60 10.24
N VAL A 151 8.48 -18.38 9.77
CA VAL A 151 9.01 -17.28 10.61
C VAL A 151 8.01 -16.91 11.70
N LEU A 152 6.74 -16.68 11.35
CA LEU A 152 5.70 -16.32 12.32
C LEU A 152 5.53 -17.39 13.40
N LYS A 153 5.57 -18.67 13.02
CA LYS A 153 5.53 -19.79 13.97
C LYS A 153 6.78 -19.83 14.85
N LYS A 154 7.97 -19.67 14.27
CA LYS A 154 9.25 -19.66 15.00
C LYS A 154 9.31 -18.58 16.08
N PHE A 155 8.74 -17.40 15.83
CA PHE A 155 8.68 -16.30 16.79
C PHE A 155 7.46 -16.33 17.71
N GLY A 156 6.67 -17.41 17.67
CA GLY A 156 5.49 -17.60 18.54
C GLY A 156 4.38 -16.59 18.28
N VAL A 157 4.30 -16.01 17.08
CA VAL A 157 3.29 -14.99 16.75
C VAL A 157 1.88 -15.58 16.86
N GLN A 158 1.71 -16.82 16.43
CA GLN A 158 0.43 -17.53 16.50
C GLN A 158 -0.10 -17.62 17.94
N GLU A 159 0.76 -18.00 18.89
CA GLU A 159 0.42 -18.09 20.31
C GLU A 159 0.16 -16.70 20.92
N LYS A 160 1.03 -15.72 20.65
CA LYS A 160 0.92 -14.34 21.16
C LYS A 160 -0.33 -13.62 20.65
N ALA A 161 -0.72 -13.88 19.41
CA ALA A 161 -1.90 -13.27 18.77
C ALA A 161 -3.19 -14.07 19.01
N GLY A 162 -3.13 -15.23 19.69
CA GLY A 162 -4.31 -16.07 19.93
C GLY A 162 -4.91 -16.67 18.65
N LEU A 163 -4.09 -16.93 17.64
CA LEU A 163 -4.53 -17.41 16.33
C LEU A 163 -4.61 -18.94 16.31
N ILE A 164 -5.77 -19.48 15.96
CA ILE A 164 -5.94 -20.94 15.73
C ILE A 164 -5.20 -21.34 14.44
N ASP A 165 -5.26 -20.51 13.41
CA ASP A 165 -4.54 -20.65 12.15
C ASP A 165 -4.17 -19.26 11.62
N PHE A 166 -3.27 -19.17 10.63
CA PHE A 166 -2.94 -17.91 9.99
C PHE A 166 -4.16 -17.39 9.19
N PRO A 167 -4.59 -16.14 9.47
CA PRO A 167 -5.76 -15.59 8.80
C PRO A 167 -5.49 -15.37 7.31
N HIS A 168 -6.55 -15.32 6.52
CA HIS A 168 -6.49 -15.12 5.07
C HIS A 168 -7.35 -13.95 4.61
N GLY A 169 -7.06 -13.45 3.41
CA GLY A 169 -7.78 -12.37 2.78
C GLY A 169 -7.16 -11.01 3.05
N LYS A 170 -7.83 -9.95 2.57
CA LYS A 170 -7.27 -8.59 2.53
C LYS A 170 -6.79 -8.09 3.89
N GLY A 171 -7.54 -8.36 4.96
CA GLY A 171 -7.13 -7.98 6.32
C GLY A 171 -5.82 -8.65 6.76
N ALA A 172 -5.66 -9.93 6.46
CA ALA A 172 -4.42 -10.66 6.73
C ALA A 172 -3.26 -10.14 5.87
N ALA A 173 -3.49 -9.86 4.59
CA ALA A 173 -2.49 -9.24 3.71
C ALA A 173 -1.99 -7.89 4.25
N LEU A 174 -2.90 -7.03 4.73
CA LEU A 174 -2.55 -5.76 5.35
C LEU A 174 -1.78 -5.95 6.66
N TRP A 175 -2.20 -6.91 7.50
CA TRP A 175 -1.52 -7.24 8.76
C TRP A 175 -0.09 -7.76 8.54
N LEU A 176 0.09 -8.65 7.55
CA LEU A 176 1.40 -9.19 7.17
C LEU A 176 2.34 -8.10 6.63
N ALA A 177 1.80 -7.10 5.93
CA ALA A 177 2.62 -6.01 5.39
C ALA A 177 3.26 -5.14 6.48
N VAL A 178 2.64 -5.02 7.66
CA VAL A 178 3.14 -4.15 8.75
C VAL A 178 4.55 -4.54 9.21
N PRO A 179 4.83 -5.78 9.66
CA PRO A 179 6.18 -6.18 10.07
C PRO A 179 7.16 -6.34 8.89
N ILE A 180 6.68 -6.32 7.65
CA ILE A 180 7.52 -6.39 6.45
C ILE A 180 7.99 -4.99 6.05
N SER A 181 7.18 -3.97 6.31
CA SER A 181 7.45 -2.57 5.96
C SER A 181 8.63 -2.00 6.75
N GLU A 182 9.45 -1.18 6.09
CA GLU A 182 10.59 -0.48 6.69
C GLU A 182 10.28 0.99 7.01
N GLY A 183 9.17 1.51 6.49
CA GLY A 183 8.78 2.91 6.62
C GLY A 183 8.22 3.28 7.99
N ASP A 184 8.51 4.51 8.42
CA ASP A 184 7.91 5.09 9.63
C ASP A 184 6.43 5.43 9.40
N VAL A 185 6.02 5.61 8.14
CA VAL A 185 4.64 5.77 7.71
C VAL A 185 4.29 4.68 6.71
N ILE A 186 3.22 3.93 6.99
CA ILE A 186 2.68 2.93 6.07
C ILE A 186 1.41 3.47 5.41
N CYS A 187 1.43 3.56 4.09
CA CYS A 187 0.30 3.99 3.28
C CYS A 187 -0.32 2.78 2.56
N PHE A 188 -1.57 2.46 2.89
CA PHE A 188 -2.30 1.38 2.23
C PHE A 188 -3.16 1.94 1.09
N VAL A 189 -3.02 1.36 -0.11
CA VAL A 189 -3.79 1.73 -1.31
C VAL A 189 -4.30 0.48 -2.01
N ASP A 190 -5.59 0.47 -2.35
CA ASP A 190 -6.20 -0.64 -3.07
C ASP A 190 -5.74 -0.70 -4.54
N SER A 191 -5.40 -1.90 -5.03
CA SER A 191 -4.95 -2.09 -6.42
C SER A 191 -6.03 -1.90 -7.49
N ASP A 192 -7.30 -1.78 -7.11
CA ASP A 192 -8.46 -1.73 -8.03
C ASP A 192 -8.97 -0.29 -8.33
N ILE A 193 -8.19 0.73 -7.98
CA ILE A 193 -8.56 2.14 -8.19
C ILE A 193 -8.28 2.55 -9.65
N ILE A 194 -9.31 2.49 -10.49
CA ILE A 194 -9.23 2.78 -11.94
C ILE A 194 -8.64 4.17 -12.25
N ASN A 195 -9.04 5.19 -11.50
CA ASN A 195 -8.61 6.58 -11.67
C ASN A 195 -7.57 6.99 -10.63
N PHE A 196 -6.67 6.08 -10.28
CA PHE A 196 -5.60 6.36 -9.33
C PHE A 196 -4.76 7.56 -9.77
N GLN A 197 -4.43 8.41 -8.80
CA GLN A 197 -3.53 9.55 -8.99
C GLN A 197 -2.54 9.56 -7.83
N LYS A 198 -1.27 9.85 -8.12
CA LYS A 198 -0.21 9.89 -7.10
C LYS A 198 -0.51 10.83 -5.92
N GLU A 199 -1.30 11.88 -6.16
CA GLU A 199 -1.73 12.84 -5.15
C GLU A 199 -2.55 12.18 -4.02
N PHE A 200 -3.14 10.99 -4.25
CA PHE A 200 -3.82 10.22 -3.21
C PHE A 200 -2.85 9.76 -2.12
N VAL A 201 -1.67 9.25 -2.50
CA VAL A 201 -0.62 8.83 -1.55
C VAL A 201 -0.10 10.04 -0.78
N VAL A 202 0.16 11.15 -1.48
CA VAL A 202 0.63 12.40 -0.84
C VAL A 202 -0.42 12.92 0.15
N ALA A 203 -1.70 12.94 -0.22
CA ALA A 203 -2.78 13.38 0.66
C ALA A 203 -2.94 12.53 1.93
N LEU A 204 -2.68 11.22 1.84
CA LEU A 204 -2.74 10.32 2.97
C LEU A 204 -1.55 10.50 3.92
N CYS A 205 -0.33 10.66 3.37
CA CYS A 205 0.89 10.67 4.18
C CYS A 205 1.25 12.07 4.72
N ASN A 206 1.06 13.13 3.93
CA ASN A 206 1.52 14.47 4.28
C ASN A 206 0.99 14.99 5.64
N PRO A 207 -0.27 14.74 6.05
CA PRO A 207 -0.74 15.15 7.38
C PRO A 207 0.03 14.50 8.54
N ILE A 208 0.47 13.24 8.38
CA ILE A 208 1.28 12.53 9.37
C ILE A 208 2.69 13.14 9.41
N VAL A 209 3.28 13.39 8.25
CA VAL A 209 4.60 14.06 8.12
C VAL A 209 4.57 15.45 8.77
N GLU A 210 3.54 16.26 8.49
CA GLU A 210 3.37 17.59 9.10
C GLU A 210 3.17 17.51 10.61
N GLY A 211 2.40 16.53 11.08
CA GLY A 211 2.18 16.27 12.51
C GLY A 211 3.45 15.89 13.28
N LEU A 212 4.50 15.42 12.60
CA LEU A 212 5.80 15.13 13.21
C LEU A 212 6.74 16.34 13.27
N ARG A 213 6.52 17.37 12.43
CA ARG A 213 7.33 18.62 12.44
C ARG A 213 6.82 19.67 13.42
N GLY A 214 5.51 19.69 13.70
CA GLY A 214 4.86 20.78 14.41
C GLY A 214 4.65 20.55 15.91
N SER A 215 4.30 21.62 16.62
CA SER A 215 3.80 21.61 18.00
C SER A 215 2.28 21.35 18.11
N GLY A 216 1.61 21.12 16.97
CA GLY A 216 0.21 20.71 16.92
C GLY A 216 0.00 19.25 17.33
N GLY A 217 -1.27 18.85 17.51
CA GLY A 217 -1.60 17.47 17.84
C GLY A 217 -1.03 16.47 16.82
N ARG A 218 -0.40 15.39 17.31
CA ARG A 218 0.24 14.38 16.47
C ARG A 218 -0.82 13.59 15.68
N ILE A 219 -0.96 13.87 14.39
CA ILE A 219 -1.76 13.05 13.48
C ILE A 219 -1.02 11.74 13.26
N VAL A 220 -1.63 10.63 13.65
CA VAL A 220 -1.05 9.27 13.53
C VAL A 220 -1.75 8.41 12.48
N MET A 221 -2.88 8.87 11.95
CA MET A 221 -3.66 8.15 10.95
C MET A 221 -4.44 9.14 10.08
N THR A 222 -4.40 8.93 8.78
CA THR A 222 -5.23 9.66 7.80
C THR A 222 -6.13 8.67 7.08
N LYS A 223 -7.41 9.00 6.92
CA LYS A 223 -8.37 8.19 6.16
C LYS A 223 -8.92 8.98 4.99
N ALA A 224 -8.85 8.42 3.78
CA ALA A 224 -9.53 9.01 2.62
C ALA A 224 -11.06 8.87 2.74
N CYS A 225 -11.76 9.96 2.41
CA CYS A 225 -13.20 10.04 2.21
C CYS A 225 -13.50 10.52 0.78
N TYR A 226 -14.37 9.80 0.06
CA TYR A 226 -14.72 10.12 -1.33
C TYR A 226 -16.04 9.45 -1.73
N ASN A 227 -16.69 10.00 -2.74
CA ASN A 227 -17.84 9.36 -3.37
C ASN A 227 -17.35 8.26 -4.32
N ARG A 228 -17.59 7.01 -3.95
CA ARG A 228 -17.22 5.85 -4.79
C ARG A 228 -18.24 5.68 -5.91
N LEU A 229 -17.79 5.81 -7.15
CA LEU A 229 -18.53 5.33 -8.32
C LEU A 229 -18.00 3.94 -8.68
N THR A 230 -18.89 2.96 -8.77
CA THR A 230 -18.56 1.61 -9.20
C THR A 230 -18.99 1.45 -10.65
N PHE A 231 -18.04 1.08 -11.51
CA PHE A 231 -18.34 0.74 -12.90
C PHE A 231 -18.80 -0.71 -12.99
N THR A 232 -19.98 -0.93 -13.56
CA THR A 232 -20.53 -2.27 -13.73
C THR A 232 -20.03 -2.87 -15.04
N TYR A 233 -19.17 -3.88 -14.93
CA TYR A 233 -18.67 -4.65 -16.08
C TYR A 233 -19.65 -5.75 -16.54
N GLU A 234 -20.62 -6.11 -15.69
CA GLU A 234 -21.70 -7.07 -15.95
C GLU A 234 -23.03 -6.37 -16.24
N ALA A 235 -24.02 -7.13 -16.72
CA ALA A 235 -25.31 -6.58 -17.16
C ALA A 235 -26.05 -5.85 -16.00
N PRO A 236 -26.51 -4.60 -16.20
CA PRO A 236 -26.34 -3.75 -17.39
C PRO A 236 -24.92 -3.13 -17.47
N LYS A 237 -24.15 -3.58 -18.47
CA LYS A 237 -22.74 -3.21 -18.67
C LYS A 237 -22.62 -1.74 -19.03
N GLY A 238 -21.57 -1.08 -18.53
CA GLY A 238 -21.28 0.33 -18.87
C GLY A 238 -22.03 1.35 -18.03
N THR A 239 -22.66 0.93 -16.93
CA THR A 239 -23.34 1.82 -15.99
C THR A 239 -22.45 2.15 -14.80
N TYR A 240 -22.50 3.41 -14.34
CA TYR A 240 -21.92 3.81 -13.07
C TYR A 240 -23.00 3.77 -11.99
N THR A 241 -22.71 3.08 -10.90
CA THR A 241 -23.57 3.06 -9.70
C THR A 241 -22.85 3.70 -8.53
N PHE A 242 -23.60 4.32 -7.61
CA PHE A 242 -23.02 4.76 -6.35
C PHE A 242 -22.63 3.52 -5.52
N GLY A 243 -21.33 3.38 -5.31
CA GLY A 243 -20.73 2.34 -4.48
C GLY A 243 -20.89 2.63 -2.99
N GLY A 244 -20.25 1.80 -2.16
CA GLY A 244 -20.20 2.02 -0.72
C GLY A 244 -21.49 1.66 0.02
N ARG A 245 -22.30 0.72 -0.50
CA ARG A 245 -23.53 0.24 0.17
C ARG A 245 -23.27 -0.19 1.63
N VAL A 246 -22.24 -1.01 1.87
CA VAL A 246 -21.84 -1.41 3.23
C VAL A 246 -21.46 -0.21 4.08
N THR A 247 -20.70 0.74 3.54
CA THR A 247 -20.33 1.97 4.24
C THR A 247 -21.56 2.79 4.64
N ARG A 248 -22.46 3.05 3.69
CA ARG A 248 -23.62 3.95 3.87
C ARG A 248 -24.76 3.34 4.67
N LEU A 249 -25.02 2.04 4.48
CA LEU A 249 -26.19 1.36 5.06
C LEU A 249 -25.87 0.60 6.35
N PHE A 250 -24.58 0.33 6.62
CA PHE A 250 -24.17 -0.44 7.80
C PHE A 250 -23.11 0.29 8.62
N ALA A 251 -21.92 0.54 8.06
CA ALA A 251 -20.78 1.04 8.85
C ALA A 251 -21.02 2.43 9.44
N ILE A 252 -21.47 3.40 8.64
CA ILE A 252 -21.78 4.77 9.12
C ILE A 252 -22.91 4.73 10.16
N PRO A 253 -24.08 4.11 9.90
CA PRO A 253 -25.13 3.98 10.92
C PRO A 253 -24.65 3.32 12.21
N LEU A 254 -23.88 2.22 12.12
CA LEU A 254 -23.36 1.51 13.27
C LEU A 254 -22.40 2.39 14.09
N LEU A 255 -21.45 3.07 13.44
CA LEU A 255 -20.50 3.95 14.11
C LEU A 255 -21.18 5.16 14.75
N ARG A 256 -22.21 5.74 14.11
CA ARG A 256 -23.01 6.83 14.70
C ARG A 256 -23.74 6.42 15.98
N VAL A 257 -24.10 5.13 16.11
CA VAL A 257 -24.75 4.60 17.33
C VAL A 257 -23.72 4.23 18.39
N LEU A 258 -22.57 3.69 17.99
CA LEU A 258 -21.57 3.12 18.92
C LEU A 258 -20.46 4.09 19.36
N THR A 259 -20.37 5.28 18.77
CA THR A 259 -19.30 6.24 19.06
C THR A 259 -19.87 7.61 19.40
N GLU A 260 -19.27 8.28 20.39
CA GLU A 260 -19.60 9.68 20.72
C GLU A 260 -18.96 10.67 19.73
N GLU A 261 -17.92 10.23 19.01
CA GLU A 261 -17.11 11.03 18.09
C GLU A 261 -17.20 10.46 16.67
N PHE A 262 -18.26 10.81 15.94
CA PHE A 262 -18.39 10.50 14.51
C PHE A 262 -18.36 11.80 13.68
N PRO A 263 -17.48 11.93 12.67
CA PRO A 263 -17.39 13.17 11.91
C PRO A 263 -18.67 13.44 11.13
N GLU A 264 -19.18 14.67 11.17
CA GLU A 264 -20.33 15.09 10.36
C GLU A 264 -20.04 15.04 8.85
N THR A 265 -18.77 15.00 8.46
CA THR A 265 -18.32 15.03 7.06
C THR A 265 -18.57 13.73 6.29
N PHE A 266 -19.01 12.65 6.95
CA PHE A 266 -19.30 11.34 6.35
C PHE A 266 -20.79 11.10 6.06
#